data_AF-A0A6B3I5G2-F1
#
_entry.id   AF-A0A6B3I5G2-F1
#
_cell.length_a   1.000
_cell.length_b   1.000
_cell.length_c   1.000
_cell.angle_alpha   90.00
_cell.angle_beta   90.00
_cell.angle_gamma   90.00
#
_symmetry.space_group_name_H-M   'P 1'
#
loop_
_entity.id
_entity.type
_entity.pdbx_description
1 polymer ?
#
loop_
_entity_poly.entity_id
_entity_poly.type
_entity_poly.pdbx_seq_one_letter_code
_entity_poly.pdbx_strand_id
1 'polypeptide(L)'
;MRFEVWAPEADTVVLEAAEVRYPMERDPEREGWWSAGAEAVDGERYGFRVDDGPLLPDPRSRRQPDGPDGPSAVVDQGAYAW
;
A
#
# COMPACT_ATOMS: atom_id res chain seq x y z
N MET A 1 -1.53 -10.36 -3.41
CA MET A 1 -0.23 -9.69 -3.63
C MET A 1 0.31 -9.15 -2.32
N ARG A 2 1.61 -8.82 -2.23
CA ARG A 2 2.23 -8.29 -1.00
C ARG A 2 2.41 -6.78 -1.13
N PHE A 3 1.92 -6.05 -0.14
CA PHE A 3 2.12 -4.61 0.02
C PHE A 3 3.09 -4.34 1.16
N GLU A 4 3.95 -3.35 0.98
CA GLU A 4 5.02 -3.06 1.93
C GLU A 4 5.33 -1.57 1.98
N VAL A 5 5.45 -1.04 3.19
CA VAL A 5 5.82 0.36 3.41
C VAL A 5 6.80 0.45 4.57
N TRP A 6 7.74 1.39 4.47
CA TRP A 6 8.65 1.71 5.56
C TRP A 6 8.06 2.87 6.35
N ALA A 7 7.80 2.63 7.64
CA ALA A 7 7.21 3.58 8.57
C ALA A 7 7.72 3.24 9.99
N PRO A 8 9.00 3.56 10.31
CA PRO A 8 9.68 3.09 11.51
C PRO A 8 9.04 3.60 12.81
N GLU A 9 8.56 4.85 12.77
CA GLU A 9 8.00 5.57 13.91
C GLU A 9 6.49 5.36 14.08
N ALA A 10 5.83 4.66 13.14
CA ALA A 10 4.41 4.36 13.24
C ALA A 10 4.14 3.37 14.38
N ASP A 11 3.06 3.54 15.13
CA ASP A 11 2.57 2.53 16.08
C ASP A 11 1.69 1.48 15.39
N THR A 12 0.93 1.90 14.37
CA THR A 12 0.06 1.05 13.56
C THR A 12 0.07 1.46 12.09
N VAL A 13 -0.04 0.46 11.20
CA VAL A 13 -0.25 0.71 9.77
C VAL A 13 -1.37 -0.18 9.26
N VAL A 14 -2.29 0.40 8.51
CA VAL A 14 -3.39 -0.30 7.83
C VAL A 14 -3.27 -0.04 6.33
N LEU A 15 -3.26 -1.10 5.55
CA LEU A 15 -3.47 -1.03 4.11
C LEU A 15 -4.98 -0.91 3.87
N GLU A 16 -5.41 0.07 3.09
CA GLU A 16 -6.77 0.14 2.55
C GLU A 16 -6.67 -0.12 1.05
N ALA A 17 -7.27 -1.21 0.57
CA ALA A 17 -7.26 -1.61 -0.84
C ALA A 17 -8.64 -2.17 -1.21
N ALA A 18 -9.17 -1.76 -2.37
CA ALA A 18 -10.53 -2.14 -2.80
C ALA A 18 -11.59 -1.89 -1.70
N GLU A 19 -11.47 -0.78 -0.98
CA GLU A 19 -12.33 -0.40 0.17
C GLU A 19 -12.29 -1.36 1.38
N VAL A 20 -11.40 -2.36 1.36
CA VAL A 20 -11.14 -3.29 2.47
C VAL A 20 -9.89 -2.85 3.24
N ARG A 21 -9.94 -2.96 4.56
CA ARG A 21 -8.83 -2.64 5.46
C ARG A 21 -8.12 -3.90 5.93
N TYR A 22 -6.80 -3.89 5.77
CA TYR A 22 -5.90 -4.96 6.16
C TYR A 22 -4.90 -4.40 7.18
N PRO A 23 -4.96 -4.81 8.45
CA PRO A 23 -3.90 -4.52 9.41
C PRO A 23 -2.57 -5.04 8.88
N MET A 24 -1.55 -4.20 8.89
CA MET A 24 -0.20 -4.60 8.48
C MET A 24 0.60 -5.08 9.69
N GLU A 25 1.49 -6.04 9.46
CA GLU A 25 2.38 -6.57 10.47
C GLU A 25 3.78 -5.98 10.28
N ARG A 26 4.47 -5.70 11.38
CA ARG A 26 5.90 -5.34 11.35
C ARG A 26 6.71 -6.52 10.84
N ASP A 27 7.64 -6.24 9.94
CA ASP A 27 8.58 -7.24 9.44
C ASP A 27 9.66 -7.53 10.49
N PRO A 28 9.82 -8.79 10.95
CA PRO A 28 10.76 -9.13 12.02
C PRO A 28 12.23 -9.08 11.57
N GLU A 29 12.50 -9.17 10.28
CA GLU A 29 13.86 -9.18 9.72
C GLU A 29 14.27 -7.80 9.18
N ARG A 30 13.29 -6.93 8.90
CA ARG A 30 13.51 -5.61 8.32
C ARG A 30 12.91 -4.53 9.21
N GLU A 31 13.75 -3.97 10.07
CA GLU A 31 13.35 -2.91 11.01
C GLU A 31 12.62 -1.75 10.31
N GLY A 32 11.48 -1.35 10.89
CA GLY A 32 10.63 -0.26 10.41
C GLY A 32 9.79 -0.58 9.17
N TRP A 33 9.89 -1.78 8.60
CA TRP A 33 9.02 -2.22 7.52
C TRP A 33 7.72 -2.82 8.05
N TRP A 34 6.65 -2.54 7.31
CA TRP A 34 5.33 -3.11 7.50
C TRP A 34 4.94 -3.89 6.25
N SER A 35 4.23 -5.00 6.41
CA SER A 35 3.71 -5.74 5.28
C SER A 35 2.32 -6.35 5.52
N ALA A 36 1.55 -6.50 4.45
CA ALA A 36 0.30 -7.24 4.45
C ALA A 36 0.11 -7.95 3.11
N GLY A 37 -0.53 -9.12 3.17
CA GLY A 37 -1.12 -9.77 2.01
C GLY A 37 -2.53 -9.24 1.79
N ALA A 38 -2.84 -8.83 0.56
CA ALA A 38 -4.20 -8.46 0.17
C ALA A 38 -4.53 -8.96 -1.23
N GLU A 39 -5.81 -9.23 -1.45
CA GLU A 39 -6.36 -9.45 -2.78
C GLU A 39 -6.59 -8.08 -3.41
N ALA A 40 -5.95 -7.85 -4.55
CA ALA A 40 -6.17 -6.66 -5.36
C ALA A 40 -5.84 -6.96 -6.83
N VAL A 41 -6.48 -6.25 -7.76
CA VAL A 41 -6.30 -6.40 -9.22
C VAL A 41 -5.81 -5.10 -9.86
N ASP A 42 -5.36 -5.16 -11.13
CA ASP A 42 -4.91 -3.95 -11.84
C ASP A 42 -5.98 -2.87 -11.80
N GLY A 43 -5.57 -1.65 -11.47
CA GLY A 43 -6.44 -0.47 -11.45
C GLY A 43 -7.02 -0.17 -10.09
N GLU A 44 -7.09 -1.14 -9.20
CA GLU A 44 -7.66 -0.93 -7.87
C GLU A 44 -6.85 0.07 -7.07
N ARG A 45 -7.59 0.94 -6.37
CA ARG A 45 -7.03 1.97 -5.52
C ARG A 45 -6.58 1.38 -4.21
N TYR A 46 -5.42 1.83 -3.75
CA TYR A 46 -4.89 1.49 -2.45
C TYR A 46 -4.12 2.65 -1.82
N GLY A 47 -3.96 2.59 -0.50
CA GLY A 47 -3.12 3.49 0.25
C GLY A 47 -2.87 2.97 1.67
N PHE A 48 -2.09 3.74 2.44
CA PHE A 48 -1.74 3.39 3.80
C PHE A 48 -2.31 4.40 4.79
N ARG A 49 -2.92 3.91 5.86
CA ARG A 49 -3.27 4.71 7.04
C ARG A 49 -2.23 4.42 8.10
N VAL A 50 -1.57 5.47 8.57
CA VAL A 50 -0.57 5.41 9.62
C VAL A 50 -1.19 6.03 10.86
N ASP A 51 -1.16 5.31 11.98
CA ASP A 51 -1.67 5.77 13.28
C ASP A 51 -3.09 6.34 13.23
N ASP A 52 -4.00 5.57 12.61
CA ASP A 52 -5.41 5.94 12.36
C ASP A 52 -5.60 7.27 11.58
N GLY A 53 -4.55 7.73 10.89
CA GLY A 53 -4.53 8.96 10.12
C GLY A 53 -5.28 8.91 8.78
N PRO A 54 -5.09 9.95 7.94
CA PRO A 54 -5.65 9.98 6.60
C PRO A 54 -5.09 8.84 5.74
N LEU A 55 -5.81 8.53 4.66
CA LEU A 55 -5.30 7.60 3.65
C LEU A 55 -4.19 8.31 2.86
N LEU A 56 -2.97 7.77 2.93
CA LEU A 56 -1.79 8.31 2.26
C LEU A 56 -1.45 7.47 1.01
N PRO A 57 -0.92 8.10 -0.05
CA PRO A 57 -0.36 7.40 -1.20
C PRO A 57 0.80 6.51 -0.78
N ASP A 58 1.04 5.47 -1.58
CA ASP A 58 2.26 4.68 -1.48
C ASP A 58 3.47 5.52 -1.96
N PRO A 59 4.49 5.76 -1.11
CA PRO A 59 5.70 6.47 -1.53
C PRO A 59 6.49 5.71 -2.60
N ARG A 60 6.24 4.41 -2.76
CA ARG A 60 6.82 3.51 -3.77
C ARG A 60 5.81 3.16 -4.88
N SER A 61 4.73 3.95 -5.01
CA SER A 61 3.69 3.73 -6.01
C SER A 61 4.24 3.69 -7.42
N ARG A 62 3.64 2.81 -8.23
CA ARG A 62 3.92 2.70 -9.67
C ARG A 62 2.94 3.49 -10.53
N ARG A 63 1.80 3.90 -9.98
CA ARG A 63 0.74 4.62 -10.69
C ARG A 63 -0.06 5.51 -9.74
N GLN A 64 -0.14 6.79 -10.09
CA GLN A 64 -0.91 7.82 -9.38
C GLN A 64 -1.97 8.42 -10.32
N PRO A 65 -3.13 7.76 -10.48
CA PRO A 65 -4.14 8.17 -11.45
C PRO A 65 -4.87 9.47 -11.06
N ASP A 66 -4.98 9.73 -9.76
CA ASP A 66 -5.74 10.86 -9.20
C ASP A 66 -4.82 11.99 -8.69
N GLY A 67 -3.54 11.96 -9.07
CA GLY A 67 -2.50 12.89 -8.63
C GLY A 67 -1.65 12.37 -7.47
N PRO A 68 -0.55 13.06 -7.13
CA PRO A 68 0.42 12.59 -6.13
C PRO A 68 -0.13 12.47 -4.71
N ASP A 69 -1.16 13.27 -4.38
CA ASP A 69 -1.82 13.24 -3.07
C ASP A 69 -2.97 12.21 -3.00
N GLY A 70 -3.34 11.62 -4.14
CA GLY A 70 -4.43 10.66 -4.25
C GLY A 70 -4.01 9.23 -3.93
N PRO A 71 -4.97 8.29 -3.83
CA PRO A 71 -4.65 6.88 -3.66
C PRO A 71 -3.84 6.34 -4.83
N SER A 72 -2.85 5.50 -4.51
CA SER A 72 -2.10 4.73 -5.50
C SER A 72 -3.01 3.73 -6.24
N ALA A 73 -2.59 3.28 -7.40
CA ALA A 73 -3.26 2.18 -8.11
C ALA A 73 -2.32 0.98 -8.33
N VAL A 74 -2.86 -0.22 -8.11
CA VAL A 74 -2.17 -1.48 -8.41
C VAL A 74 -1.83 -1.53 -9.90
N VAL A 75 -0.63 -2.03 -10.22
CA VAL A 75 -0.15 -2.20 -11.60
C VAL A 75 0.19 -3.67 -11.82
N ASP A 76 -0.48 -4.32 -12.78
CA ASP A 76 -0.11 -5.62 -13.31
C ASP A 76 1.07 -5.49 -14.27
N GLN A 77 2.22 -6.01 -13.85
CA GLN A 77 3.46 -5.97 -14.62
C GLN A 77 3.47 -6.97 -15.79
N GLY A 78 2.53 -7.92 -15.83
CA GLY A 78 2.38 -8.89 -16.91
C GLY A 78 1.46 -8.42 -18.04
N ALA A 79 0.76 -7.29 -17.87
CA ALA A 79 -0.26 -6.84 -18.81
C ALA A 79 0.30 -6.37 -20.16
N TYR A 80 1.56 -5.91 -20.21
CA TYR A 80 2.20 -5.50 -21.45
C TYR A 80 2.96 -6.67 -22.09
N ALA A 81 2.62 -6.98 -23.35
CA ALA A 81 3.33 -7.96 -24.16
C ALA A 81 4.47 -7.27 -24.94
N TRP A 82 5.72 -7.53 -24.51
CA TRP A 82 6.94 -6.98 -25.09
C TRP A 82 7.28 -7.50 -26.49
#